data_AF-A0A8J6AHQ2-F1
#
_entry.id   AF-A0A8J6AHQ2-F1
#
_cell.length_a   1.000
_cell.length_b   1.000
_cell.length_c   1.000
_cell.angle_alpha   90.00
_cell.angle_beta   90.00
_cell.angle_gamma   90.00
#
_symmetry.space_group_name_H-M   'P 1'
#
loop_
_entity.id
_entity.type
_entity.pdbx_description
1 polymer ?
#
loop_
_entity_poly.entity_id
_entity_poly.type
_entity_poly.pdbx_seq_one_letter_code
_entity_poly.pdbx_strand_id
1 'polypeptide(L)'
;LAENLVLRVPGSSVFLFGEADLPGKRSLVQRRKQLGWFTRREFSALAPDLGATPDRRCGLTGIGASPYVMNCNVTIDSQDLALGKEIANAIRGSNVNGLKGVQVMAFPHEGKIEIACNVESFEDQEITETSEDSQYITYGILGDHFSYISPHYIEAQVKKLASDRGIGTIGRALIGFTPQECKNCAEYAIKESIGEFWKIRG
;
A
#
# COMPACT_ATOMS: atom_id res chain seq x y z
N LEU A 1 16.60 -12.59 -6.94
CA LEU A 1 16.32 -11.39 -7.78
C LEU A 1 17.05 -10.15 -7.26
N ALA A 2 16.87 -9.77 -5.99
CA ALA A 2 17.54 -8.60 -5.40
C ALA A 2 19.08 -8.64 -5.50
N GLU A 3 19.71 -9.78 -5.25
CA GLU A 3 21.16 -9.98 -5.43
C GLU A 3 21.63 -9.71 -6.87
N ASN A 4 20.91 -10.25 -7.85
CA ASN A 4 21.21 -10.01 -9.26
C ASN A 4 21.06 -8.53 -9.65
N LEU A 5 20.10 -7.82 -9.04
CA LEU A 5 19.91 -6.39 -9.27
C LEU A 5 21.12 -5.59 -8.78
N VAL A 6 21.58 -5.83 -7.54
CA VAL A 6 22.73 -5.11 -6.99
C VAL A 6 24.04 -5.42 -7.72
N LEU A 7 24.18 -6.63 -8.27
CA LEU A 7 25.32 -7.00 -9.11
C LEU A 7 25.29 -6.31 -10.48
N ARG A 8 24.11 -6.14 -11.08
CA ARG A 8 23.94 -5.56 -12.43
C ARG A 8 23.87 -4.03 -12.42
N VAL A 9 23.51 -3.42 -11.30
CA VAL A 9 23.39 -1.98 -11.14
C VAL A 9 24.35 -1.51 -10.04
N PRO A 10 25.62 -1.23 -10.38
CA PRO A 10 26.61 -0.77 -9.42
C PRO A 10 26.14 0.50 -8.68
N GLY A 11 26.37 0.54 -7.37
CA GLY A 11 25.93 1.65 -6.49
C GLY A 11 24.49 1.52 -6.00
N SER A 12 23.70 0.55 -6.49
CA SER A 12 22.37 0.31 -5.94
C SER A 12 22.42 -0.34 -4.55
N SER A 13 21.39 -0.05 -3.77
CA SER A 13 21.23 -0.51 -2.41
C SER A 13 19.79 -0.94 -2.18
N VAL A 14 19.59 -2.01 -1.42
CA VAL A 14 18.29 -2.65 -1.25
C VAL A 14 18.02 -2.91 0.23
N PHE A 15 16.78 -2.65 0.67
CA PHE A 15 16.24 -3.25 1.88
C PHE A 15 15.11 -4.22 1.53
N LEU A 16 15.06 -5.33 2.26
CA LEU A 16 14.09 -6.38 2.16
C LEU A 16 12.90 -6.12 3.09
N PHE A 17 11.72 -6.53 2.66
CA PHE A 17 10.49 -6.49 3.44
C PHE A 17 9.56 -7.67 3.10
N GLY A 18 8.57 -7.90 3.96
CA GLY A 18 7.60 -8.99 3.82
C GLY A 18 8.28 -10.35 3.81
N GLU A 19 7.84 -11.25 2.94
CA GLU A 19 8.38 -12.62 2.81
C GLU A 19 9.87 -12.67 2.44
N ALA A 20 10.45 -11.58 1.94
CA ALA A 20 11.88 -11.49 1.66
C ALA A 20 12.73 -11.13 2.90
N ASP A 21 12.14 -10.61 3.97
CA ASP A 21 12.85 -10.14 5.16
C ASP A 21 12.97 -11.22 6.23
N LEU A 22 13.70 -12.30 5.95
CA LEU A 22 13.83 -13.41 6.90
C LEU A 22 14.86 -13.13 8.02
N PRO A 23 14.61 -13.62 9.25
CA PRO A 23 13.44 -14.40 9.68
C PRO A 23 12.24 -13.53 10.12
N GLY A 24 12.39 -12.20 10.17
CA GLY A 24 11.44 -11.30 10.83
C GLY A 24 10.14 -11.02 10.07
N LYS A 25 10.13 -11.24 8.75
CA LYS A 25 9.05 -10.96 7.80
C LYS A 25 8.39 -9.59 7.99
N ARG A 26 9.16 -8.55 8.31
CA ARG A 26 8.61 -7.24 8.69
C ARG A 26 7.97 -6.57 7.47
N SER A 27 6.81 -5.95 7.67
CA SER A 27 6.09 -5.25 6.59
C SER A 27 6.89 -4.08 6.01
N LEU A 28 6.49 -3.61 4.82
CA LEU A 28 7.11 -2.44 4.18
C LEU A 28 7.11 -1.22 5.10
N VAL A 29 6.02 -0.99 5.85
CA VAL A 29 5.92 0.13 6.79
C VAL A 29 6.87 -0.04 7.96
N GLN A 30 6.98 -1.25 8.53
CA GLN A 30 7.92 -1.51 9.63
C GLN A 30 9.37 -1.28 9.19
N ARG A 31 9.76 -1.77 8.00
CA ARG A 31 11.10 -1.57 7.45
C ARG A 31 11.38 -0.10 7.12
N ARG A 32 10.43 0.61 6.52
CA ARG A 32 10.52 2.07 6.30
C ARG A 32 10.71 2.84 7.61
N LYS A 33 9.99 2.49 8.67
CA LYS A 33 10.16 3.11 10.00
C LYS A 33 11.54 2.83 10.58
N GLN A 34 11.99 1.58 10.53
CA GLN A 34 13.32 1.18 11.02
C GLN A 34 14.44 1.94 10.32
N LEU A 35 14.30 2.18 9.01
CA LEU A 35 15.26 2.91 8.19
C LEU A 35 15.08 4.44 8.29
N GLY A 36 14.16 4.95 9.11
CA GLY A 36 13.94 6.39 9.24
C GLY A 36 13.44 7.04 7.95
N TRP A 37 12.72 6.30 7.10
CA TRP A 37 12.18 6.77 5.81
C TRP A 37 11.38 8.07 5.95
N PHE A 38 10.61 8.20 7.04
CA PHE A 38 9.76 9.36 7.30
C PHE A 38 10.48 10.51 8.02
N THR A 39 11.70 10.30 8.50
CA THR A 39 12.49 11.33 9.22
C THR A 39 13.64 11.87 8.40
N ARG A 40 13.70 11.58 7.09
CA ARG A 40 14.71 12.10 6.14
C ARG A 40 16.15 11.95 6.65
N ARG A 41 16.52 10.74 7.07
CA ARG A 41 17.90 10.46 7.50
C ARG A 41 18.88 10.61 6.34
N GLU A 42 20.11 10.99 6.67
CA GLU A 42 21.22 10.96 5.73
C GLU A 42 21.46 9.54 5.22
N PHE A 43 21.74 9.41 3.92
CA PHE A 43 21.91 8.11 3.27
C PHE A 43 23.04 7.27 3.90
N SER A 44 24.11 7.90 4.38
CA SER A 44 25.23 7.22 5.04
C SER A 44 24.86 6.59 6.38
N ALA A 45 23.76 7.01 7.00
CA ALA A 45 23.25 6.43 8.25
C ALA A 45 22.28 5.27 8.01
N LEU A 46 21.98 4.95 6.75
CA LEU A 46 21.10 3.85 6.36
C LEU A 46 21.92 2.58 6.12
N ALA A 47 21.49 1.49 6.75
CA ALA A 47 22.04 0.16 6.49
C ALA A 47 21.14 -0.58 5.51
N PRO A 48 21.57 -0.80 4.25
CA PRO A 48 20.86 -1.66 3.33
C PRO A 48 21.07 -3.13 3.74
N ASP A 49 20.16 -4.01 3.34
CA ASP A 49 20.33 -5.45 3.50
C ASP A 49 21.25 -6.03 2.41
N LEU A 50 21.22 -5.43 1.21
CA LEU A 50 22.05 -5.84 0.07
C LEU A 50 22.60 -4.61 -0.69
N GLY A 51 23.77 -4.76 -1.31
CA GLY A 51 24.38 -3.75 -2.19
C GLY A 51 25.28 -2.75 -1.47
N ALA A 52 25.53 -1.62 -2.14
CA ALA A 52 26.42 -0.57 -1.63
C ALA A 52 25.73 0.29 -0.57
N THR A 53 26.49 1.09 0.19
CA THR A 53 25.90 2.14 1.04
C THR A 53 25.06 3.07 0.18
N PRO A 54 23.81 3.40 0.58
CA PRO A 54 22.94 4.27 -0.20
C PRO A 54 23.60 5.62 -0.49
N ASP A 55 23.34 6.18 -1.67
CA ASP A 55 23.78 7.52 -2.06
C ASP A 55 22.64 8.32 -2.71
N ARG A 56 22.90 9.57 -3.09
CA ARG A 56 21.90 10.43 -3.73
C ARG A 56 21.50 9.97 -5.14
N ARG A 57 22.36 9.21 -5.82
CA ARG A 57 22.15 8.79 -7.21
C ARG A 57 21.17 7.63 -7.28
N CYS A 58 21.38 6.61 -6.44
CA CYS A 58 20.57 5.38 -6.46
C CYS A 58 19.55 5.32 -5.32
N GLY A 59 19.73 6.11 -4.25
CA GLY A 59 18.89 6.05 -3.07
C GLY A 59 18.92 4.66 -2.42
N LEU A 60 17.79 4.28 -1.83
CA LEU A 60 17.57 2.99 -1.18
C LEU A 60 16.27 2.35 -1.67
N THR A 61 16.37 1.17 -2.28
CA THR A 61 15.25 0.48 -2.92
C THR A 61 14.62 -0.57 -2.00
N GLY A 62 13.30 -0.61 -1.89
CA GLY A 62 12.60 -1.69 -1.19
C GLY A 62 12.29 -2.84 -2.14
N ILE A 63 12.70 -4.06 -1.81
CA ILE A 63 12.33 -5.28 -2.55
C ILE A 63 11.71 -6.27 -1.58
N GLY A 64 10.56 -6.82 -1.93
CA GLY A 64 9.86 -7.74 -1.05
C GLY A 64 8.74 -8.48 -1.75
N ALA A 65 8.09 -9.32 -0.99
CA ALA A 65 6.85 -9.98 -1.38
C ALA A 65 5.87 -9.88 -0.22
N SER A 66 4.62 -9.56 -0.54
CA SER A 66 3.52 -9.45 0.41
C SER A 66 2.26 -10.03 -0.25
N PRO A 67 1.21 -10.31 0.54
CA PRO A 67 -0.13 -10.46 -0.01
C PRO A 67 -0.51 -9.26 -0.87
N TYR A 68 -1.60 -9.41 -1.62
CA TYR A 68 -2.13 -8.35 -2.47
C TYR A 68 -2.39 -7.06 -1.66
N VAL A 69 -2.13 -5.91 -2.29
CA VAL A 69 -2.34 -4.60 -1.70
C VAL A 69 -3.16 -3.76 -2.67
N MET A 70 -4.36 -3.38 -2.25
CA MET A 70 -5.21 -2.46 -3.01
C MET A 70 -4.87 -1.01 -2.64
N ASN A 71 -4.88 -0.10 -3.60
CA ASN A 71 -4.93 1.33 -3.32
C ASN A 71 -6.39 1.82 -3.30
N CYS A 72 -6.77 2.63 -2.32
CA CYS A 72 -8.08 3.28 -2.24
C CYS A 72 -7.90 4.70 -1.69
N ASN A 73 -8.14 5.71 -2.51
CA ASN A 73 -8.07 7.11 -2.07
C ASN A 73 -9.44 7.77 -2.11
N VAL A 74 -9.77 8.53 -1.07
CA VAL A 74 -11.02 9.29 -0.96
C VAL A 74 -10.68 10.76 -0.75
N THR A 75 -11.18 11.64 -1.60
CA THR A 75 -10.97 13.09 -1.46
C THR A 75 -12.09 13.72 -0.64
N ILE A 76 -11.74 14.47 0.41
CA ILE A 76 -12.70 15.25 1.21
C ILE A 76 -12.70 16.72 0.77
N ASP A 77 -13.86 17.36 0.85
CA ASP A 77 -14.06 18.76 0.46
C ASP A 77 -13.56 19.74 1.54
N SER A 78 -12.27 19.68 1.85
CA SER A 78 -11.63 20.49 2.86
C SER A 78 -10.18 20.79 2.50
N GLN A 79 -9.63 21.87 3.01
CA GLN A 79 -8.18 22.17 2.99
C GLN A 79 -7.53 21.93 4.36
N ASP A 80 -8.32 21.52 5.36
CA ASP A 80 -7.84 21.27 6.71
C ASP A 80 -7.12 19.92 6.81
N LEU A 81 -5.80 19.97 6.78
CA LEU A 81 -4.96 18.79 6.92
C LEU A 81 -5.07 18.15 8.31
N ALA A 82 -5.36 18.91 9.37
CA ALA A 82 -5.52 18.36 10.71
C ALA A 82 -6.74 17.45 10.77
N LEU A 83 -7.87 17.93 10.23
CA LEU A 83 -9.08 17.12 10.03
C LEU A 83 -8.79 15.86 9.20
N GLY A 84 -8.09 15.99 8.07
CA GLY A 84 -7.73 14.83 7.26
C GLY A 84 -6.93 13.79 8.04
N LYS A 85 -5.99 14.23 8.88
CA LYS A 85 -5.20 13.35 9.75
C LYS A 85 -6.06 12.69 10.83
N GLU A 86 -7.07 13.36 11.37
CA GLU A 86 -8.04 12.76 12.31
C GLU A 86 -8.83 11.63 11.65
N ILE A 87 -9.36 11.86 10.45
CA ILE A 87 -10.08 10.84 9.66
C ILE A 87 -9.16 9.66 9.34
N ALA A 88 -7.95 9.94 8.84
CA ALA A 88 -6.95 8.91 8.59
C ALA A 88 -6.59 8.14 9.87
N ASN A 89 -6.49 8.80 11.02
CA ASN A 89 -6.22 8.12 12.28
C ASN A 89 -7.39 7.22 12.70
N ALA A 90 -8.64 7.63 12.50
CA ALA A 90 -9.80 6.83 12.86
C ALA A 90 -9.85 5.49 12.12
N ILE A 91 -9.51 5.46 10.82
CA ILE A 91 -9.59 4.24 10.00
C ILE A 91 -8.29 3.43 9.93
N ARG A 92 -7.19 3.92 10.51
CA ARG A 92 -5.86 3.27 10.45
C ARG A 92 -5.88 1.91 11.14
N GLY A 93 -5.57 0.84 10.41
CA GLY A 93 -5.64 -0.54 10.89
C GLY A 93 -4.73 -0.90 12.06
N SER A 94 -3.73 -0.07 12.39
CA SER A 94 -2.91 -0.25 13.59
C SER A 94 -3.59 0.22 14.88
N ASN A 95 -4.76 0.87 14.79
CA ASN A 95 -5.52 1.35 15.95
C ASN A 95 -6.58 0.33 16.34
N VAL A 96 -6.97 0.30 17.63
CA VAL A 96 -7.88 -0.69 18.22
C VAL A 96 -9.21 -0.83 17.47
N ASN A 97 -9.76 0.29 17.00
CA ASN A 97 -11.02 0.34 16.24
C ASN A 97 -10.81 0.69 14.76
N GLY A 98 -9.57 0.53 14.28
CA GLY A 98 -9.22 0.80 12.90
C GLY A 98 -9.67 -0.29 11.94
N LEU A 99 -9.57 -0.03 10.65
CA LEU A 99 -9.90 -1.01 9.61
C LEU A 99 -8.69 -1.92 9.38
N LYS A 100 -8.82 -3.22 9.68
CA LYS A 100 -7.74 -4.19 9.56
C LYS A 100 -7.11 -4.14 8.16
N GLY A 101 -5.77 -4.13 8.10
CA GLY A 101 -5.01 -4.06 6.84
C GLY A 101 -4.91 -2.65 6.22
N VAL A 102 -5.65 -1.65 6.71
CA VAL A 102 -5.61 -0.28 6.16
C VAL A 102 -4.42 0.51 6.68
N GLN A 103 -3.50 0.82 5.78
CA GLN A 103 -2.43 1.78 5.96
C GLN A 103 -2.83 3.10 5.28
N VAL A 104 -3.03 4.15 6.07
CA VAL A 104 -3.63 5.40 5.57
C VAL A 104 -2.80 6.62 5.88
N MET A 105 -2.80 7.59 4.96
CA MET A 105 -2.25 8.92 5.14
C MET A 105 -3.23 9.98 4.62
N ALA A 106 -3.13 11.19 5.16
CA ALA A 106 -3.83 12.36 4.64
C ALA A 106 -2.80 13.36 4.12
N PHE A 107 -3.04 13.92 2.93
CA PHE A 107 -2.19 14.96 2.37
C PHE A 107 -2.97 15.94 1.47
N PRO A 108 -2.45 17.16 1.27
CA PRO A 108 -3.04 18.11 0.33
C PRO A 108 -2.98 17.59 -1.11
N HIS A 109 -4.10 17.70 -1.83
CA HIS A 109 -4.22 17.31 -3.23
C HIS A 109 -5.19 18.28 -3.92
N GLU A 110 -4.72 19.01 -4.95
CA GLU A 110 -5.55 19.91 -5.77
C GLU A 110 -6.45 20.90 -4.99
N GLY A 111 -5.92 21.51 -3.93
CA GLY A 111 -6.68 22.45 -3.09
C GLY A 111 -7.74 21.79 -2.22
N LYS A 112 -7.65 20.46 -2.05
CA LYS A 112 -8.44 19.61 -1.16
C LYS A 112 -7.51 18.73 -0.30
N ILE A 113 -8.09 17.83 0.48
CA ILE A 113 -7.36 16.80 1.21
C ILE A 113 -7.72 15.42 0.66
N GLU A 114 -6.71 14.63 0.33
CA GLU A 114 -6.86 13.23 -0.05
C GLU A 114 -6.56 12.32 1.15
N ILE A 115 -7.46 11.39 1.43
CA ILE A 115 -7.30 10.29 2.38
C ILE A 115 -6.86 9.06 1.58
N ALA A 116 -5.55 8.84 1.50
CA ALA A 116 -4.95 7.79 0.69
C ALA A 116 -4.70 6.53 1.51
N CYS A 117 -5.25 5.40 1.05
CA CYS A 117 -5.14 4.10 1.72
C CYS A 117 -4.42 3.09 0.84
N ASN A 118 -3.45 2.39 1.43
CA ASN A 118 -3.03 1.07 0.97
C ASN A 118 -3.72 0.04 1.86
N VAL A 119 -4.36 -0.95 1.26
CA VAL A 119 -5.16 -1.97 1.94
C VAL A 119 -4.50 -3.31 1.71
N GLU A 120 -3.75 -3.76 2.71
CA GLU A 120 -3.06 -5.04 2.67
C GLU A 120 -4.04 -6.18 2.93
N SER A 121 -3.97 -7.22 2.10
CA SER A 121 -4.63 -8.48 2.38
C SER A 121 -3.96 -9.22 3.53
N PHE A 122 -4.75 -10.00 4.24
CA PHE A 122 -4.31 -10.85 5.34
C PHE A 122 -4.93 -12.23 5.19
N GLU A 123 -4.26 -13.25 5.72
CA GLU A 123 -4.80 -14.61 5.75
C GLU A 123 -5.98 -14.71 6.72
N ASP A 124 -7.02 -15.44 6.30
CA ASP A 124 -8.19 -15.70 7.12
C ASP A 124 -7.86 -16.78 8.14
N GLN A 125 -7.91 -16.46 9.44
CA GLN A 125 -7.62 -17.45 10.47
C GLN A 125 -8.83 -18.29 10.88
N GLU A 126 -10.07 -17.83 10.67
CA GLU A 126 -11.29 -18.63 10.88
C GLU A 126 -12.41 -18.12 9.96
N ILE A 127 -12.91 -18.97 9.05
CA ILE A 127 -14.03 -18.64 8.15
C ILE A 127 -15.32 -18.71 8.98
N THR A 128 -15.93 -17.57 9.27
CA THR A 128 -17.38 -17.51 9.53
C THR A 128 -18.06 -16.95 8.30
N GLU A 129 -19.12 -17.64 7.90
CA GLU A 129 -19.84 -17.50 6.64
C GLU A 129 -20.09 -16.05 6.23
N THR A 130 -19.75 -15.73 4.97
CA THR A 130 -19.95 -14.42 4.35
C THR A 130 -21.45 -14.14 4.19
N SER A 131 -21.99 -13.16 4.91
CA SER A 131 -23.21 -12.47 4.50
C SER A 131 -22.89 -11.51 3.34
N GLU A 132 -23.87 -11.23 2.49
CA GLU A 132 -23.75 -10.25 1.39
C GLU A 132 -23.42 -8.81 1.87
N ASP A 133 -23.48 -8.56 3.18
CA ASP A 133 -23.10 -7.30 3.86
C ASP A 133 -21.66 -7.30 4.41
N SER A 134 -20.82 -8.27 4.05
CA SER A 134 -19.48 -8.38 4.64
C SER A 134 -18.58 -7.20 4.22
N GLN A 135 -17.99 -6.53 5.20
CA GLN A 135 -17.02 -5.43 5.02
C GLN A 135 -15.71 -5.84 4.30
N TYR A 136 -15.53 -7.13 4.06
CA TYR A 136 -14.33 -7.73 3.49
C TYR A 136 -14.59 -8.31 2.10
N ILE A 137 -13.58 -8.28 1.25
CA ILE A 137 -13.54 -9.01 -0.02
C ILE A 137 -12.56 -10.16 0.18
N THR A 138 -12.98 -11.38 -0.16
CA THR A 138 -12.19 -12.59 -0.02
C THR A 138 -11.72 -13.10 -1.39
N TYR A 139 -10.55 -13.73 -1.42
CA TYR A 139 -10.03 -14.40 -2.61
C TYR A 139 -9.10 -15.55 -2.21
N GLY A 140 -8.93 -16.52 -3.12
CA GLY A 140 -8.07 -17.68 -2.90
C GLY A 140 -6.87 -17.71 -3.84
N ILE A 141 -5.70 -18.09 -3.34
CA ILE A 141 -4.49 -18.35 -4.15
C ILE A 141 -3.91 -19.69 -3.72
N LEU A 142 -3.83 -20.65 -4.65
CA LEU A 142 -3.20 -21.96 -4.43
C LEU A 142 -3.70 -22.75 -3.20
N GLY A 143 -4.94 -22.48 -2.76
CA GLY A 143 -5.56 -23.10 -1.58
C GLY A 143 -5.54 -22.24 -0.31
N ASP A 144 -4.74 -21.16 -0.29
CA ASP A 144 -4.75 -20.19 0.80
C ASP A 144 -5.85 -19.15 0.60
N HIS A 145 -6.50 -18.75 1.70
CA HIS A 145 -7.59 -17.79 1.71
C HIS A 145 -7.13 -16.45 2.29
N PHE A 146 -7.42 -15.39 1.56
CA PHE A 146 -7.05 -14.03 1.94
C PHE A 146 -8.28 -13.12 1.92
N SER A 147 -8.27 -12.15 2.83
CA SER A 147 -9.26 -11.09 2.90
C SER A 147 -8.62 -9.72 2.92
N TYR A 148 -9.33 -8.72 2.40
CA TYR A 148 -9.01 -7.30 2.57
C TYR A 148 -10.29 -6.48 2.71
N ILE A 149 -10.21 -5.31 3.34
CA ILE A 149 -11.37 -4.43 3.49
C ILE A 149 -11.85 -3.93 2.13
N SER A 150 -13.17 -3.96 1.90
CA SER A 150 -13.80 -3.44 0.69
C SER A 150 -13.54 -1.94 0.50
N PRO A 151 -13.18 -1.49 -0.71
CA PRO A 151 -13.01 -0.06 -0.99
C PRO A 151 -14.30 0.73 -0.77
N HIS A 152 -15.47 0.14 -1.03
CA HIS A 152 -16.77 0.77 -0.76
C HIS A 152 -16.99 1.01 0.73
N TYR A 153 -16.52 0.09 1.59
CA TYR A 153 -16.61 0.28 3.03
C TYR A 153 -15.67 1.40 3.50
N ILE A 154 -14.44 1.48 2.96
CA ILE A 154 -13.51 2.59 3.24
C ILE A 154 -14.12 3.93 2.83
N GLU A 155 -14.65 4.02 1.61
CA GLU A 155 -15.31 5.23 1.11
C GLU A 155 -16.49 5.64 2.01
N ALA A 156 -17.33 4.68 2.43
CA ALA A 156 -18.44 4.93 3.34
C ALA A 156 -17.96 5.43 4.71
N GLN A 157 -16.90 4.86 5.28
CA GLN A 157 -16.35 5.30 6.57
C GLN A 157 -15.76 6.71 6.48
N VAL A 158 -14.97 7.00 5.44
CA VAL A 158 -14.42 8.35 5.23
C VAL A 158 -15.54 9.37 5.05
N LYS A 159 -16.55 9.04 4.22
CA LYS A 159 -17.70 9.92 3.99
C LYS A 159 -18.47 10.18 5.27
N LYS A 160 -18.71 9.16 6.09
CA LYS A 160 -19.36 9.31 7.40
C LYS A 160 -18.56 10.25 8.31
N LEU A 161 -17.27 9.97 8.53
CA LEU A 161 -16.40 10.76 9.39
C LEU A 161 -16.27 12.22 8.93
N ALA A 162 -16.24 12.47 7.62
CA ALA A 162 -16.27 13.82 7.06
C ALA A 162 -17.64 14.51 7.28
N SER A 163 -18.74 13.78 7.07
CA SER A 163 -20.09 14.32 7.25
C SER A 163 -20.41 14.67 8.71
N ASP A 164 -19.86 13.92 9.67
CA ASP A 164 -19.92 14.22 11.12
C ASP A 164 -19.18 15.53 11.48
N ARG A 165 -18.51 16.15 10.50
CA ARG A 165 -17.82 17.44 10.58
C ARG A 165 -18.38 18.47 9.58
N GLY A 166 -19.52 18.16 8.96
CA GLY A 166 -20.19 19.04 7.99
C GLY A 166 -19.49 19.12 6.64
N ILE A 167 -18.62 18.16 6.30
CA ILE A 167 -17.79 18.16 5.09
C ILE A 167 -18.20 17.03 4.16
N GLY A 168 -18.29 17.33 2.86
CA GLY A 168 -18.57 16.36 1.81
C GLY A 168 -17.32 15.63 1.31
N THR A 169 -17.53 14.61 0.48
CA THR A 169 -16.48 13.98 -0.33
C THR A 169 -16.58 14.46 -1.78
N ILE A 170 -15.45 14.49 -2.49
CA ILE A 170 -15.37 14.88 -3.90
C ILE A 170 -15.21 13.64 -4.77
N GLY A 171 -16.08 13.52 -5.79
CA GLY A 171 -16.00 12.41 -6.74
C GLY A 171 -16.28 11.04 -6.12
N ARG A 172 -15.76 10.00 -6.77
CA ARG A 172 -15.72 8.62 -6.25
C ARG A 172 -14.32 8.32 -5.74
N ALA A 173 -14.21 7.33 -4.85
CA ALA A 173 -12.92 6.80 -4.47
C ALA A 173 -12.10 6.35 -5.70
N LEU A 174 -10.82 6.71 -5.73
CA LEU A 174 -9.86 6.15 -6.68
C LEU A 174 -9.44 4.78 -6.14
N ILE A 175 -9.77 3.73 -6.88
CA ILE A 175 -9.54 2.34 -6.46
C ILE A 175 -8.58 1.68 -7.46
N GLY A 176 -7.58 0.98 -6.94
CA GLY A 176 -6.68 0.14 -7.73
C GLY A 176 -7.36 -1.11 -8.31
N PHE A 177 -6.59 -1.92 -9.03
CA PHE A 177 -7.08 -3.18 -9.60
C PHE A 177 -7.27 -4.25 -8.55
N THR A 178 -8.41 -4.95 -8.56
CA THR A 178 -8.67 -6.16 -7.77
C THR A 178 -7.65 -7.28 -8.07
N PRO A 179 -7.50 -8.30 -7.21
CA PRO A 179 -6.62 -9.45 -7.48
C PRO A 179 -6.88 -10.11 -8.83
N GLN A 180 -8.17 -10.25 -9.21
CA GLN A 180 -8.55 -10.85 -10.48
C GLN A 180 -8.19 -9.96 -11.67
N GLU A 181 -8.37 -8.65 -11.57
CA GLU A 181 -7.93 -7.71 -12.61
C GLU A 181 -6.40 -7.71 -12.74
N CYS A 182 -5.67 -7.68 -11.63
CA CYS A 182 -4.21 -7.82 -11.62
C CYS A 182 -3.76 -9.08 -12.34
N LYS A 183 -4.40 -10.23 -12.05
CA LYS A 183 -4.13 -11.50 -12.74
C LYS A 183 -4.40 -11.39 -14.24
N ASN A 184 -5.58 -10.91 -14.63
CA ASN A 184 -5.97 -10.79 -16.04
C ASN A 184 -5.01 -9.86 -16.80
N CYS A 185 -4.61 -8.73 -16.20
CA CYS A 185 -3.64 -7.81 -16.77
C CYS A 185 -2.26 -8.46 -16.94
N ALA A 186 -1.80 -9.23 -15.95
CA ALA A 186 -0.52 -9.92 -16.02
C ALA A 186 -0.53 -11.03 -17.09
N GLU A 187 -1.58 -11.85 -17.14
CA GLU A 187 -1.75 -12.91 -18.16
C GLU A 187 -1.82 -12.32 -19.56
N TYR A 188 -2.56 -11.22 -19.74
CA TYR A 188 -2.62 -10.49 -21.00
C TYR A 188 -1.24 -9.96 -21.41
N ALA A 189 -0.52 -9.28 -20.50
CA ALA A 189 0.80 -8.74 -20.79
C ALA A 189 1.80 -9.84 -21.17
N ILE A 190 1.77 -10.99 -20.50
CA ILE A 190 2.62 -12.14 -20.85
C ILE A 190 2.26 -12.69 -22.23
N LYS A 191 0.97 -12.91 -22.50
CA LYS A 191 0.48 -13.44 -23.78
C LYS A 191 0.87 -12.55 -24.95
N GLU A 192 0.72 -11.24 -24.79
CA GLU A 192 1.03 -10.25 -25.82
C GLU A 192 2.50 -9.80 -25.82
N SER A 193 3.36 -10.43 -25.00
CA SER A 193 4.78 -10.09 -24.84
C SER A 193 5.03 -8.61 -24.51
N ILE A 194 4.13 -7.99 -23.74
CA ILE A 194 4.22 -6.61 -23.27
C ILE A 194 5.14 -6.57 -22.04
N GLY A 195 6.43 -6.82 -22.25
CA GLY A 195 7.48 -6.71 -21.21
C GLY A 195 8.23 -5.37 -21.25
N GLU A 196 8.06 -4.61 -22.33
CA GLU A 196 8.91 -3.46 -22.65
C GLU A 196 8.12 -2.18 -22.89
N PHE A 197 6.89 -2.08 -22.37
CA PHE A 197 6.06 -0.87 -22.54
C PHE A 197 6.78 0.41 -22.09
N TRP A 198 7.62 0.31 -21.06
CA TRP A 198 8.48 1.40 -20.59
C TRP A 198 9.55 1.86 -21.61
N LYS A 199 9.92 1.04 -22.60
CA LYS A 199 10.81 1.42 -23.71
C LYS A 199 10.11 2.18 -24.83
N ILE A 200 8.78 2.14 -24.88
CA ILE A 200 7.98 2.74 -25.96
C ILE A 200 7.70 4.23 -25.69
N ARG A 201 7.92 4.72 -24.45
CA ARG A 201 7.96 6.16 -24.16
C ARG A 201 9.38 6.70 -24.32
N GLY A 202 9.73 7.03 -25.57
CA GLY A 202 10.78 7.98 -25.93
C GLY A 202 10.16 9.29 -26.36
#